data_AF-A0AAV1X9H1-F1
#
_entry.id   AF-A0AAV1X9H1-F1
#
_cell.length_a   1.000
_cell.length_b   1.000
_cell.length_c   1.000
_cell.angle_alpha   90.00
_cell.angle_beta   90.00
_cell.angle_gamma   90.00
#
_symmetry.space_group_name_H-M   'P 1'
#
loop_
_entity.id
_entity.type
_entity.pdbx_description
1 polymer ?
#
loop_
_entity_poly.entity_id
_entity_poly.type
_entity_poly.pdbx_seq_one_letter_code
_entity_poly.pdbx_strand_id
1 'polypeptide(L)'
;MIGLDGCFLKRYYGGQLLSAVGQDANNQFYVIAYAVVDSETKDNWKWFLALLEQALGSQELYGWNFISDQQKGLESALNGVMPHAHHRNCVLHIWKNFIKSFKDRELRGVVWEIAKCTTVGEFNNRMTKFKEKHVMAWSYLNNLDPSSWVKAY
;
A
#
# COMPACT_ATOMS: atom_id res chain seq x y z
N MET A 1 7.64 -8.14 -6.30
CA MET A 1 6.70 -7.20 -5.64
C MET A 1 6.18 -6.24 -6.69
N ILE A 2 4.88 -5.91 -6.67
CA ILE A 2 4.23 -4.99 -7.61
C ILE A 2 3.60 -3.85 -6.81
N GLY A 3 4.02 -2.62 -7.08
CA GLY A 3 3.40 -1.40 -6.59
C GLY A 3 2.23 -0.99 -7.46
N LEU A 4 1.09 -0.68 -6.85
CA LEU A 4 -0.09 -0.13 -7.51
C LEU A 4 -0.29 1.30 -7.00
N ASP A 5 -0.38 2.24 -7.94
CA ASP A 5 -0.62 3.65 -7.62
C ASP A 5 -1.49 4.31 -8.69
N GLY A 6 -2.23 5.31 -8.26
CA GLY A 6 -3.10 6.14 -9.07
C GLY A 6 -2.74 7.62 -8.92
N CYS A 7 -2.70 8.37 -10.02
CA CYS A 7 -2.44 9.81 -9.94
C CYS A 7 -3.32 10.66 -10.87
N PHE A 8 -3.68 11.84 -10.40
CA PHE A 8 -4.50 12.79 -11.16
C PHE A 8 -3.72 13.41 -12.33
N LEU A 9 -4.33 13.39 -13.52
CA LEU A 9 -3.79 14.05 -14.70
C LEU A 9 -4.27 15.50 -14.79
N LYS A 10 -3.32 16.45 -14.82
CA LYS A 10 -3.60 17.88 -14.99
C LYS A 10 -3.67 18.28 -16.47
N ARG A 11 -4.62 17.72 -17.22
CA ARG A 11 -4.87 18.07 -18.63
C ARG A 11 -6.30 18.58 -18.82
N TYR A 12 -6.59 19.14 -20.00
CA TYR A 12 -7.90 19.69 -20.35
C TYR A 12 -9.07 18.72 -20.07
N TYR A 13 -8.85 17.42 -20.32
CA TYR A 13 -9.86 16.37 -20.13
C TYR A 13 -9.79 15.68 -18.76
N GLY A 14 -8.86 16.08 -17.87
CA GLY A 14 -8.67 15.44 -16.57
C GLY A 14 -8.27 13.97 -16.66
N GLY A 15 -8.84 13.16 -15.78
CA GLY A 15 -8.60 11.72 -15.67
C GLY A 15 -7.57 11.33 -14.61
N GLN A 16 -7.40 10.02 -14.45
CA GLN A 16 -6.43 9.42 -13.54
C GLN A 16 -5.57 8.40 -14.29
N LEU A 17 -4.28 8.39 -14.00
CA LEU A 17 -3.33 7.40 -14.49
C LEU A 17 -3.21 6.30 -13.43
N LEU A 18 -3.65 5.10 -13.79
CA LEU A 18 -3.38 3.89 -13.01
C LEU A 18 -2.04 3.31 -13.45
N SER A 19 -1.27 2.78 -12.51
CA SER A 19 0.05 2.23 -12.78
C SER A 19 0.35 1.00 -11.95
N ALA A 20 1.05 0.05 -12.57
CA ALA A 20 1.65 -1.10 -11.93
C ALA A 20 3.17 -1.05 -12.13
N VAL A 21 3.92 -1.02 -11.03
CA VAL A 21 5.38 -0.89 -11.00
C VAL A 21 5.99 -2.13 -10.37
N GLY A 22 6.84 -2.83 -11.10
CA GLY A 22 7.59 -3.98 -10.59
C GLY A 22 8.90 -3.54 -9.93
N GLN A 23 9.37 -4.36 -8.99
CA GLN A 23 10.76 -4.32 -8.53
C GLN A 23 11.47 -5.60 -8.99
N ASP A 24 12.63 -5.42 -9.65
CA ASP A 24 13.45 -6.54 -10.11
C ASP A 24 14.41 -7.05 -9.01
N ALA A 25 15.17 -8.11 -9.32
CA ALA A 25 16.14 -8.69 -8.41
C ALA A 25 17.34 -7.77 -8.09
N ASN A 26 17.55 -6.72 -8.89
CA ASN A 26 18.58 -5.70 -8.68
C ASN A 26 18.06 -4.51 -7.88
N ASN A 27 16.87 -4.61 -7.27
CA ASN A 27 16.17 -3.55 -6.56
C ASN A 27 15.81 -2.34 -7.44
N GLN A 28 15.80 -2.48 -8.75
CA GLN A 28 15.39 -1.43 -9.68
C GLN A 28 13.88 -1.49 -9.89
N PHE A 29 13.27 -0.32 -10.05
CA PHE A 29 11.84 -0.19 -10.34
C PHE A 29 11.63 -0.01 -11.84
N TYR A 30 10.63 -0.70 -12.39
CA TYR A 30 10.23 -0.56 -13.78
C TYR A 30 8.70 -0.59 -13.89
N VAL A 31 8.16 0.14 -14.87
CA VAL A 31 6.71 0.15 -15.11
C VAL A 31 6.34 -1.14 -15.85
N ILE A 32 5.41 -1.90 -15.29
CA ILE A 32 4.86 -3.11 -15.91
C ILE A 32 3.72 -2.70 -16.85
N ALA A 33 2.77 -1.92 -16.35
CA ALA A 33 1.60 -1.48 -17.08
C ALA A 33 1.10 -0.13 -16.56
N TYR A 34 0.40 0.61 -17.42
CA TYR A 34 -0.32 1.82 -17.04
C TYR A 34 -1.58 1.97 -17.88
N ALA A 35 -2.58 2.67 -17.35
CA ALA A 35 -3.81 2.98 -18.06
C ALA A 35 -4.32 4.36 -17.67
N VAL A 36 -4.92 5.06 -18.64
CA VAL A 36 -5.63 6.32 -18.37
C VAL A 36 -7.10 6.00 -18.25
N VAL A 37 -7.70 6.37 -17.12
CA VAL A 37 -9.11 6.17 -16.83
C VAL A 37 -9.75 7.51 -16.48
N ASP A 38 -11.09 7.55 -16.53
CA ASP A 38 -11.86 8.71 -16.13
C ASP A 38 -11.76 8.99 -14.62
N SER A 39 -11.80 7.94 -13.79
CA SER A 39 -11.60 8.04 -12.34
C SER A 39 -11.12 6.73 -11.69
N GLU A 40 -10.52 6.80 -10.50
CA GLU A 40 -10.14 5.68 -9.66
C GLU A 40 -11.38 5.08 -8.98
N THR A 41 -12.14 4.35 -9.77
CA THR A 41 -13.28 3.56 -9.31
C THR A 41 -12.87 2.11 -9.10
N LYS A 42 -13.67 1.38 -8.31
CA LYS A 42 -13.49 -0.06 -8.15
C LYS A 42 -13.54 -0.80 -9.49
N ASP A 43 -14.43 -0.38 -10.40
CA ASP A 43 -14.62 -1.04 -11.69
C ASP A 43 -13.42 -0.82 -12.61
N ASN A 44 -12.87 0.40 -12.64
CA ASN A 44 -11.66 0.71 -13.42
C ASN A 44 -10.43 -0.02 -12.89
N TRP A 45 -10.28 -0.10 -11.55
CA TRP A 45 -9.23 -0.92 -10.95
C TRP A 45 -9.42 -2.41 -11.26
N LYS A 46 -10.65 -2.94 -11.19
CA LYS A 46 -10.94 -4.34 -11.50
C LYS A 46 -10.59 -4.68 -12.95
N TRP A 47 -10.97 -3.81 -13.88
CA TRP A 47 -10.62 -3.94 -15.30
C TRP A 47 -9.10 -3.93 -15.51
N PHE A 48 -8.39 -2.96 -14.91
CA PHE A 48 -6.94 -2.86 -15.03
C PHE A 48 -6.22 -4.07 -14.44
N LEU A 49 -6.65 -4.54 -13.26
CA LEU A 49 -6.06 -5.70 -12.59
C LEU A 49 -6.33 -7.01 -13.33
N ALA A 50 -7.49 -7.18 -13.95
CA ALA A 50 -7.78 -8.36 -14.76
C ALA A 50 -6.86 -8.45 -15.99
N LEU A 51 -6.60 -7.31 -16.65
CA LEU A 51 -5.64 -7.25 -17.75
C LEU A 51 -4.20 -7.51 -17.28
N LEU A 52 -3.83 -6.96 -16.11
CA LEU A 52 -2.53 -7.19 -15.51
C LEU A 52 -2.30 -8.68 -15.20
N GLU A 53 -3.29 -9.33 -14.60
CA GLU A 53 -3.24 -10.77 -14.30
C GLU A 53 -3.13 -11.59 -15.60
N GLN A 54 -3.94 -11.28 -16.61
CA GLN A 54 -3.87 -11.96 -17.90
C GLN A 54 -2.47 -11.83 -18.55
N ALA A 55 -1.82 -10.68 -18.42
CA ALA A 55 -0.51 -10.43 -19.02
C ALA A 55 0.64 -11.10 -18.26
N LEU A 56 0.56 -11.16 -16.94
CA LEU A 56 1.63 -11.68 -16.08
C LEU A 56 1.46 -13.17 -15.72
N GLY A 57 0.25 -13.73 -15.84
CA GLY A 57 -0.10 -15.11 -15.49
C GLY A 57 -0.94 -15.22 -14.21
N SER A 58 -1.34 -16.42 -13.78
CA SER A 58 -2.14 -16.54 -12.55
C SER A 58 -1.30 -16.19 -11.31
N GLN A 59 -1.87 -15.39 -10.42
CA GLN A 59 -1.28 -15.09 -9.12
C GLN A 59 -0.98 -16.36 -8.31
N GLU A 60 -1.84 -17.38 -8.39
CA GLU A 60 -1.68 -18.63 -7.64
C GLU A 60 -0.42 -19.39 -8.06
N LEU A 61 0.00 -19.22 -9.32
CA LEU A 61 1.17 -19.90 -9.86
C LEU A 61 2.48 -19.19 -9.47
N TYR A 62 2.48 -17.86 -9.40
CA TYR A 62 3.69 -17.05 -9.29
C TYR A 62 3.83 -16.30 -7.96
N GLY A 63 2.81 -16.29 -7.11
CA GLY A 63 2.89 -15.76 -5.75
C GLY A 63 3.27 -14.27 -5.67
N TRP A 64 2.70 -13.43 -6.52
CA TRP A 64 2.95 -11.98 -6.50
C TRP A 64 2.52 -11.35 -5.17
N ASN A 65 3.20 -10.26 -4.86
CA ASN A 65 2.98 -9.49 -3.65
C ASN A 65 2.71 -8.06 -4.08
N PHE A 66 1.56 -7.52 -3.69
CA PHE A 66 1.15 -6.18 -4.03
C PHE A 66 1.38 -5.21 -2.89
N ILE A 67 1.77 -3.99 -3.23
CA ILE A 67 1.79 -2.86 -2.32
C ILE A 67 1.02 -1.71 -2.95
N SER A 68 0.10 -1.08 -2.21
CA SER A 68 -0.66 0.05 -2.74
C SER A 68 -0.89 1.15 -1.72
N ASP A 69 -1.53 2.22 -2.14
CA ASP A 69 -2.13 3.18 -1.22
C ASP A 69 -3.34 2.59 -0.47
N GLN A 70 -3.86 3.34 0.52
CA GLN A 70 -5.03 2.95 1.32
C GLN A 70 -6.36 3.33 0.63
N GLN A 71 -6.45 3.18 -0.69
CA GLN A 71 -7.67 3.51 -1.41
C GLN A 71 -8.71 2.39 -1.32
N LYS A 72 -9.89 2.72 -0.80
CA LYS A 72 -10.98 1.75 -0.57
C LYS A 72 -11.42 0.98 -1.84
N GLY A 73 -11.33 1.61 -3.01
CA GLY A 73 -11.71 0.99 -4.28
C GLY A 73 -10.73 -0.07 -4.75
N LEU A 74 -9.43 0.15 -4.50
CA LEU A 74 -8.35 -0.69 -5.00
C LEU A 74 -8.27 -2.03 -4.26
N GLU A 75 -8.30 -2.01 -2.92
CA GLU A 75 -8.28 -3.24 -2.12
C GLU A 75 -9.47 -4.15 -2.45
N SER A 76 -10.66 -3.56 -2.60
CA SER A 76 -11.86 -4.31 -2.98
C SER A 76 -11.79 -4.85 -4.41
N ALA A 77 -11.13 -4.15 -5.33
CA ALA A 77 -10.91 -4.63 -6.69
C ALA A 77 -9.88 -5.78 -6.71
N LEU A 78 -8.77 -5.64 -5.97
CA LEU A 78 -7.73 -6.65 -5.88
C LEU A 78 -8.26 -7.95 -5.31
N ASN A 79 -8.98 -7.91 -4.19
CA ASN A 79 -9.64 -9.09 -3.61
C ASN A 79 -10.69 -9.72 -4.55
N GLY A 80 -11.24 -8.95 -5.48
CA GLY A 80 -12.21 -9.44 -6.47
C GLY A 80 -11.60 -10.07 -7.72
N VAL A 81 -10.33 -9.79 -8.02
CA VAL A 81 -9.60 -10.36 -9.17
C VAL A 81 -8.63 -11.45 -8.71
N MET A 82 -7.81 -11.14 -7.71
CA MET A 82 -6.78 -12.02 -7.15
C MET A 82 -6.98 -12.17 -5.62
N PRO A 83 -8.00 -12.90 -5.16
CA PRO A 83 -8.35 -13.03 -3.74
C PRO A 83 -7.25 -13.64 -2.86
N HIS A 84 -6.35 -14.41 -3.47
CA HIS A 84 -5.22 -15.06 -2.79
C HIS A 84 -3.92 -14.25 -2.89
N ALA A 85 -3.96 -13.06 -3.47
CA ALA A 85 -2.79 -12.20 -3.52
C ALA A 85 -2.46 -11.62 -2.15
N HIS A 86 -1.19 -11.67 -1.77
CA HIS A 86 -0.72 -10.90 -0.63
C HIS A 86 -0.73 -9.42 -0.98
N HIS A 87 -1.36 -8.61 -0.13
CA HIS A 87 -1.46 -7.18 -0.28
C HIS A 87 -0.97 -6.46 0.98
N ARG A 88 -0.23 -5.37 0.81
CA ARG A 88 0.19 -4.48 1.88
C ARG A 88 -0.09 -3.03 1.55
N ASN A 89 -0.43 -2.28 2.58
CA ASN A 89 -0.50 -0.83 2.56
C ASN A 89 0.90 -0.22 2.56
N CYS A 90 1.11 0.73 1.66
CA CYS A 90 2.35 1.48 1.57
C CYS A 90 2.54 2.34 2.83
N VAL A 91 3.62 2.11 3.57
CA VAL A 91 3.98 2.88 4.78
C VAL A 91 4.11 4.37 4.49
N LEU A 92 4.55 4.75 3.29
CA LEU A 92 4.59 6.16 2.87
C LEU A 92 3.20 6.78 2.86
N HIS A 93 2.19 6.05 2.38
CA HIS A 93 0.80 6.51 2.36
C HIS A 93 0.17 6.52 3.75
N ILE A 94 0.46 5.51 4.58
CA ILE A 94 0.10 5.51 6.01
C ILE A 94 0.64 6.77 6.69
N TRP A 95 1.92 7.08 6.47
CA TRP A 95 2.54 8.28 7.00
C TRP A 95 1.89 9.58 6.50
N LYS A 96 1.64 9.69 5.19
CA LYS A 96 0.97 10.86 4.60
C LYS A 96 -0.42 11.09 5.19
N ASN A 97 -1.15 10.03 5.54
CA ASN A 97 -2.44 10.13 6.21
C ASN A 97 -2.28 10.47 7.70
N PHE A 98 -1.35 9.80 8.37
CA PHE A 98 -1.04 10.01 9.78
C PHE A 98 -0.62 11.47 10.08
N ILE A 99 0.26 12.06 9.28
CA ILE A 99 0.79 13.40 9.53
C ILE A 99 -0.26 14.51 9.37
N LYS A 100 -1.34 14.26 8.61
CA LYS A 100 -2.47 15.20 8.51
C LYS A 100 -3.14 15.40 9.88
N SER A 101 -3.16 14.36 10.71
CA SER A 101 -3.78 14.39 12.04
C SER A 101 -2.81 14.84 13.13
N PHE A 102 -1.55 14.37 13.10
CA PHE A 102 -0.62 14.56 14.23
C PHE A 102 0.42 15.67 14.03
N LYS A 103 0.60 16.18 12.79
CA LYS A 103 1.47 17.33 12.41
C LYS A 103 2.92 17.35 12.96
N ASP A 104 3.38 16.27 13.58
CA ASP A 104 4.72 16.11 14.14
C ASP A 104 5.60 15.28 13.18
N ARG A 105 6.64 15.90 12.64
CA ARG A 105 7.55 15.27 11.68
C ARG A 105 8.53 14.29 12.32
N GLU A 106 8.80 14.40 13.63
CA GLU A 106 9.72 13.50 14.34
C GLU A 106 9.13 12.08 14.43
N LEU A 107 7.81 11.97 14.44
CA LEU A 107 7.08 10.70 14.40
C LEU A 107 7.35 9.88 13.14
N ARG A 108 7.92 10.48 12.08
CA ARG A 108 8.27 9.76 10.85
C ARG A 108 9.23 8.62 11.13
N GLY A 109 10.29 8.90 11.89
CA GLY A 109 11.28 7.89 12.25
C GLY A 109 10.62 6.73 12.99
N VAL A 110 9.78 7.07 13.98
CA VAL A 110 9.07 6.09 14.81
C VAL A 110 8.14 5.20 13.98
N VAL A 111 7.35 5.77 13.07
CA VAL A 111 6.45 4.99 12.18
C VAL A 111 7.22 4.03 11.29
N TRP A 112 8.33 4.48 10.68
CA TRP A 112 9.16 3.60 9.83
C TRP A 112 9.82 2.49 10.63
N GLU A 113 10.29 2.80 11.82
CA GLU A 113 10.90 1.84 12.73
C GLU A 113 9.91 0.77 13.18
N ILE A 114 8.65 1.13 13.47
CA ILE A 114 7.59 0.17 13.78
C ILE A 114 7.28 -0.71 12.55
N ALA A 115 7.15 -0.11 11.37
CA ALA A 115 6.84 -0.84 10.14
C ALA A 115 7.93 -1.86 9.75
N LYS A 116 9.20 -1.56 10.08
CA LYS A 116 10.36 -2.39 9.79
C LYS A 116 10.59 -3.55 10.78
N CYS A 117 9.90 -3.56 11.92
CA CYS A 117 10.05 -4.63 12.91
C CYS A 117 9.93 -6.00 12.24
N THR A 118 10.88 -6.88 12.51
CA THR A 118 10.94 -8.22 11.88
C THR A 118 10.31 -9.30 12.74
N THR A 119 10.02 -9.01 14.00
CA THR A 119 9.38 -9.93 14.94
C THR A 119 8.20 -9.27 15.64
N VAL A 120 7.20 -10.07 15.99
CA VAL A 120 6.02 -9.62 16.73
C VAL A 120 6.42 -9.07 18.11
N GLY A 121 7.44 -9.66 18.75
CA GLY A 121 7.98 -9.18 20.02
C GLY A 121 8.60 -7.78 19.91
N GLU A 122 9.39 -7.52 18.85
CA GLU A 122 9.96 -6.19 18.60
C GLU A 122 8.84 -5.16 18.33
N PHE A 123 7.87 -5.52 17.50
CA PHE A 123 6.72 -4.67 17.20
C PHE A 123 5.95 -4.28 18.48
N ASN A 124 5.60 -5.26 19.33
CA ASN A 124 4.87 -5.03 20.57
C ASN A 124 5.66 -4.13 21.53
N ASN A 125 6.98 -4.32 21.64
CA ASN A 125 7.84 -3.48 22.47
C ASN A 125 7.87 -2.04 21.96
N ARG A 126 8.02 -1.83 20.65
CA ARG A 126 8.01 -0.48 20.06
C ARG A 126 6.66 0.21 20.18
N MET A 127 5.56 -0.51 19.95
CA MET A 127 4.21 0.02 20.15
C MET A 127 3.95 0.42 21.60
N THR A 128 4.45 -0.34 22.57
CA THR A 128 4.34 -0.01 24.00
C THR A 128 5.09 1.28 24.32
N LYS A 129 6.37 1.40 23.92
CA LYS A 129 7.16 2.64 24.09
C LYS A 129 6.53 3.83 23.38
N PHE A 130 5.91 3.60 22.22
CA PHE A 130 5.24 4.66 21.47
C PHE A 130 3.99 5.16 22.21
N LYS A 131 3.22 4.25 22.82
CA LYS A 131 2.03 4.56 23.62
C LYS A 131 2.34 5.47 24.81
N GLU A 132 3.48 5.26 25.48
CA GLU A 132 3.90 6.05 26.65
C GLU A 132 4.05 7.54 26.34
N LYS A 133 4.52 7.87 25.13
CA LYS A 133 4.81 9.26 24.73
C LYS A 133 3.71 9.89 23.88
N HIS A 134 3.02 9.10 23.07
CA HIS A 134 2.08 9.60 22.06
C HIS A 134 0.81 8.75 21.98
N VAL A 135 -0.02 8.75 23.04
CA VAL A 135 -1.18 7.86 23.15
C VAL A 135 -2.17 7.97 21.98
N MET A 136 -2.44 9.19 21.50
CA MET A 136 -3.39 9.43 20.40
C MET A 136 -2.85 8.94 19.06
N ALA A 137 -1.55 9.16 18.83
CA ALA A 137 -0.87 8.72 17.62
C ALA A 137 -0.70 7.18 17.60
N TRP A 138 -0.41 6.60 18.77
CA TRP A 138 -0.42 5.17 18.97
C TRP A 138 -1.79 4.57 18.68
N SER A 139 -2.88 5.17 19.17
CA SER A 139 -4.24 4.68 18.94
C SER A 139 -4.57 4.62 17.45
N TYR A 140 -4.14 5.62 16.67
CA TYR A 140 -4.30 5.60 15.21
C TYR A 140 -3.60 4.39 14.57
N LEU A 141 -2.32 4.17 14.89
CA LEU A 141 -1.57 3.04 14.33
C LEU A 141 -2.09 1.69 14.81
N ASN A 142 -2.55 1.61 16.06
CA ASN A 142 -3.11 0.40 16.66
C ASN A 142 -4.45 -0.01 16.04
N ASN A 143 -5.18 0.92 15.43
CA ASN A 143 -6.42 0.64 14.72
C ASN A 143 -6.19 0.08 13.30
N LEU A 144 -4.96 0.15 12.78
CA LEU A 144 -4.59 -0.48 11.51
C LEU A 144 -4.25 -1.95 11.77
N ASP A 145 -4.68 -2.84 10.87
CA ASP A 145 -4.25 -4.24 10.92
C ASP A 145 -2.72 -4.32 10.70
N PRO A 146 -1.91 -4.81 11.68
CA PRO A 146 -0.47 -4.93 11.54
C PRO A 146 -0.02 -5.76 10.33
N SER A 147 -0.79 -6.78 9.94
CA SER A 147 -0.47 -7.63 8.77
C SER A 147 -0.39 -6.83 7.47
N SER A 148 -1.17 -5.75 7.41
CA SER A 148 -1.25 -4.89 6.23
C SER A 148 -0.05 -3.95 6.06
N TRP A 149 0.82 -3.74 7.05
CA TRP A 149 1.89 -2.71 6.94
C TRP A 149 3.17 -2.96 7.73
N VAL A 150 3.21 -3.95 8.61
CA VAL A 150 4.36 -4.28 9.45
C VAL A 150 5.01 -5.55 8.95
N LYS A 151 6.34 -5.53 8.76
CA LYS A 151 7.10 -6.68 8.23
C LYS A 151 7.04 -7.95 9.09
N ALA A 152 6.80 -7.81 10.39
CA ALA A 152 6.75 -8.92 11.36
C ALA A 152 5.55 -9.88 11.16
N TYR A 153 4.52 -9.43 10.45
CA TYR A 153 3.30 -10.16 10.14
C TYR A 153 3.26 -10.39 8.62
#